data_AF-W4PXA8-F1
#
_entry.id   AF-W4PXA8-F1
#
_cell.length_a   1.000
_cell.length_b   1.000
_cell.length_c   1.000
_cell.angle_alpha   90.00
_cell.angle_beta   90.00
_cell.angle_gamma   90.00
#
_symmetry.space_group_name_H-M   'P 1'
#
loop_
_entity.id
_entity.type
_entity.pdbx_description
1 polymer ?
#
loop_
_entity_poly.entity_id
_entity_poly.type
_entity_poly.pdbx_seq_one_letter_code
_entity_poly.pdbx_strand_id
1 'polypeptide(L)' 'MSDRLLKIIETKRNELIELALLKGLSSPAVLVVSQELDTLLNHYENASEKENHSK' A
#
# COMPACT_ATOMS: atom_id res chain seq x y z
N MET A 1 7.45 -3.12 -14.96
CA MET A 1 6.24 -3.61 -14.26
C MET A 1 6.03 -2.91 -12.92
N SER A 2 7.11 -2.53 -12.24
CA SER A 2 7.15 -1.93 -10.89
C SER A 2 6.46 -0.56 -10.77
N ASP A 3 6.52 0.29 -11.80
CA ASP A 3 5.97 1.66 -11.75
C ASP A 3 4.45 1.75 -11.56
N ARG A 4 3.68 0.80 -12.12
CA ARG A 4 2.22 0.83 -12.00
C ARG A 4 1.78 0.47 -10.58
N LEU A 5 2.41 -0.55 -9.99
CA LEU A 5 2.14 -0.96 -8.62
C LEU A 5 2.56 0.15 -7.63
N LEU A 6 3.71 0.78 -7.87
CA LEU A 6 4.17 1.92 -7.06
C LEU A 6 3.17 3.09 -7.07
N LYS A 7 2.64 3.44 -8.25
CA LYS A 7 1.60 4.49 -8.36
C LYS A 7 0.33 4.15 -7.59
N ILE A 8 -0.07 2.88 -7.59
CA ILE A 8 -1.25 2.42 -6.86
C ILE A 8 -0.99 2.53 -5.35
N ILE A 9 0.18 2.11 -4.88
CA ILE A 9 0.62 2.24 -3.47
C ILE A 9 0.58 3.70 -3.03
N GLU A 10 1.15 4.62 -3.81
CA GLU A 10 1.18 6.05 -3.46
C GLU A 10 -0.22 6.66 -3.44
N THR A 11 -1.08 6.29 -4.40
CA THR A 11 -2.48 6.73 -4.42
C THR A 11 -3.20 6.26 -3.16
N LYS A 12 -3.01 4.98 -2.79
CA LYS A 12 -3.64 4.36 -1.62
C LYS A 12 -3.11 4.91 -0.29
N ARG A 13 -1.82 5.27 -0.24
CA ARG A 13 -1.19 5.97 0.89
C ARG A 13 -1.83 7.33 1.10
N ASN A 14 -2.05 8.11 0.05
CA ASN A 14 -2.73 9.41 0.15
C ASN A 14 -4.16 9.25 0.65
N GLU A 15 -4.91 8.28 0.11
CA GLU A 15 -6.26 7.96 0.58
C GLU A 15 -6.26 7.62 2.08
N LEU A 16 -5.32 6.80 2.55
CA LEU A 16 -5.18 6.44 3.96
C LEU A 16 -4.94 7.68 4.84
N ILE A 17 -4.03 8.57 4.43
CA ILE A 17 -3.68 9.78 5.18
C ILE A 17 -4.89 10.70 5.28
N GLU A 18 -5.56 10.98 4.15
CA GLU A 18 -6.77 11.82 4.14
C GLU A 18 -7.87 11.23 5.02
N LEU A 19 -8.11 9.92 4.91
CA LEU A 19 -9.13 9.25 5.70
C LEU A 19 -8.79 9.24 7.20
N ALA A 20 -7.51 9.07 7.55
CA ALA A 20 -7.03 9.11 8.93
C ALA A 20 -7.18 10.51 9.54
N LEU A 21 -6.90 11.56 8.77
CA LEU A 21 -7.12 12.95 9.20
C LEU A 21 -8.60 13.24 9.43
N LEU A 22 -9.49 12.67 8.62
CA LEU A 22 -10.94 12.91 8.70
C LEU A 22 -11.64 12.08 9.78
N LYS A 23 -11.28 10.80 9.93
CA LYS A 23 -12.02 9.82 10.75
C LYS A 23 -11.23 9.33 11.97
N GLY A 24 -9.94 9.65 12.06
CA GLY A 24 -9.04 9.10 13.05
C GLY A 24 -8.53 7.70 12.68
N LEU A 25 -7.33 7.39 13.14
CA LEU A 25 -6.61 6.14 12.83
C LEU A 25 -7.35 4.87 13.27
N SER A 26 -8.17 4.96 14.32
CA SER A 26 -8.92 3.82 14.84
C SER A 26 -10.25 3.58 14.13
N SER A 27 -10.62 4.38 13.11
CA SER A 27 -11.87 4.16 12.41
C SER A 27 -11.81 2.86 11.59
N PRO A 28 -12.90 2.07 11.54
CA PRO A 28 -12.93 0.84 10.75
C PRO A 28 -12.54 1.06 9.29
N ALA A 29 -12.92 2.21 8.72
CA ALA A 29 -12.59 2.54 7.34
C ALA A 29 -11.08 2.77 7.14
N VAL A 30 -10.40 3.41 8.08
CA VAL A 30 -8.94 3.62 8.04
C VAL A 30 -8.20 2.30 8.20
N LEU A 31 -8.68 1.42 9.08
CA LEU A 31 -8.10 0.08 9.27
C LEU A 31 -8.19 -0.76 7.99
N VAL A 32 -9.33 -0.73 7.29
CA VAL A 32 -9.51 -1.43 6.01
C VAL A 32 -8.52 -0.91 4.96
N VAL A 33 -8.44 0.41 4.78
CA VAL A 33 -7.51 1.01 3.80
C VAL A 33 -6.05 0.72 4.16
N SER A 34 -5.71 0.68 5.45
CA SER A 34 -4.38 0.30 5.93
C SER A 34 -4.02 -1.15 5.56
N GLN A 35 -4.95 -2.09 5.74
CA GLN A 35 -4.74 -3.50 5.38
C GLN A 35 -4.60 -3.70 3.87
N GLU A 36 -5.37 -2.95 3.07
CA GLU A 36 -5.24 -2.95 1.62
C GLU A 36 -3.88 -2.40 1.17
N LEU A 37 -3.42 -1.31 1.80
CA LEU A 37 -2.09 -0.75 1.54
C LEU A 37 -0.98 -1.73 1.90
N ASP A 38 -1.05 -2.38 3.06
CA ASP A 38 -0.09 -3.40 3.48
C ASP A 38 -0.03 -4.58 2.49
N THR A 39 -1.18 -5.00 1.97
CA THR A 39 -1.23 -6.06 0.95
C THR A 39 -0.51 -5.64 -0.32
N LEU A 40 -0.70 -4.40 -0.78
CA LEU A 40 -0.02 -3.87 -1.96
C LEU A 40 1.50 -3.75 -1.75
N LEU A 41 1.92 -3.31 -0.57
CA LEU A 41 3.34 -3.24 -0.19
C LEU A 41 3.98 -4.63 -0.19
N ASN A 42 3.33 -5.61 0.45
CA ASN A 42 3.80 -7.00 0.44
C ASN A 42 3.91 -7.55 -0.98
N HIS A 43 2.96 -7.25 -1.87
CA HIS A 43 3.04 -7.65 -3.27
C HIS A 43 4.22 -7.00 -4.00
N TYR A 44 4.51 -5.73 -3.71
CA TYR A 44 5.65 -5.01 -4.28
C TYR A 44 6.98 -5.57 -3.79
N GLU A 45 7.11 -5.80 -2.48
CA GLU A 45 8.29 -6.41 -1.87
C GLU A 45 8.55 -7.80 -2.46
N ASN A 46 7.55 -8.68 -2.48
CA ASN A 46 7.66 -10.02 -3.07
C ASN A 46 8.03 -9.98 -4.57
N ALA A 47 7.51 -9.00 -5.32
CA ALA A 47 7.88 -8.83 -6.72
C ALA A 47 9.35 -8.38 -6.86
N SER A 48 9.82 -7.50 -5.98
CA SER A 48 11.21 -7.02 -5.96
C SER A 48 12.21 -8.09 -5.49
N GLU A 49 11.83 -8.96 -4.56
CA GLU A 49 12.67 -10.06 -4.08
C GLU A 49 12.89 -11.15 -5.13
N LYS A 50 11.87 -11.42 -5.95
CA LYS A 50 11.96 -12.35 -7.09
C LYS A 50 12.91 -11.85 -8.18
N GLU A 51 13.05 -10.54 -8.34
CA GLU A 51 13.98 -9.93 -9.31
C GLU A 51 15.44 -10.05 -8.86
N ASN A 52 15.69 -10.11 -7.54
CA ASN A 52 17.04 -10.23 -6.98
C ASN A 52 17.58 -11.66 -6.89
N HIS A 53 16.72 -12.68 -6.80
CA HIS A 53 17.14 -14.10 -6.76
C HIS A 53 17.34 -14.76 -8.13
N SER A 54 17.14 -14.02 -9.23
CA SER A 54 17.38 -14.51 -10.61
C SER A 54 18.66 -13.95 -11.24
N LYS A 55 19.58 -13.38 -10.45
CA LYS A 55 20.89 -12.91 -10.90
C LYS A 55 22.03 -13.83 -10.47
#